data_AF-A0A5M9ZKK2-F1
#
_entry.id   AF-A0A5M9ZKK2-F1
#
_cell.length_a   1.000
_cell.length_b   1.000
_cell.length_c   1.000
_cell.angle_alpha   90.00
_cell.angle_beta   90.00
_cell.angle_gamma   90.00
#
_symmetry.space_group_name_H-M   'P 1'
#
loop_
_entity.id
_entity.type
_entity.pdbx_description
1 polymer ?
#
loop_
_entity_poly.entity_id
_entity_poly.type
_entity_poly.pdbx_seq_one_letter_code
_entity_poly.pdbx_strand_id
1 'polypeptide(L)'
;MMSFVEDGSRPFDYVERLQDGPDGFEARIVRIAAGLPFDATVIMPLEAVPADTADAEPVGDHAVLHHATPDLAAAEDWVLAWANR
;
A
#
# COMPACT_ATOMS: atom_id res chain seq x y z
N MET A 1 -15.78 8.37 -5.66
CA MET A 1 -15.21 9.01 -4.47
C MET A 1 -14.75 7.86 -3.60
N MET A 2 -13.45 7.59 -3.54
CA MET A 2 -12.86 6.47 -2.78
C MET A 2 -12.71 6.90 -1.31
N SER A 3 -12.91 5.99 -0.35
CA SER A 3 -12.81 6.25 1.10
C SER A 3 -12.15 5.11 1.86
N PHE A 4 -11.32 5.43 2.86
CA PHE A 4 -10.66 4.46 3.73
C PHE A 4 -11.57 4.08 4.92
N VAL A 5 -11.44 2.84 5.43
CA VAL A 5 -12.14 2.33 6.63
C VAL A 5 -11.14 1.79 7.65
N GLU A 6 -11.27 2.21 8.90
CA GLU A 6 -10.38 1.88 10.03
C GLU A 6 -10.73 0.51 10.66
N ASP A 7 -9.72 -0.36 10.89
CA ASP A 7 -9.85 -1.70 11.50
C ASP A 7 -9.10 -1.77 12.84
N GLY A 8 -9.84 -1.78 13.95
CA GLY A 8 -9.30 -1.71 15.33
C GLY A 8 -8.91 -3.04 15.98
N SER A 9 -8.72 -4.13 15.23
CA SER A 9 -8.61 -5.48 15.81
C SER A 9 -7.20 -6.02 16.12
N ARG A 10 -6.08 -5.33 15.78
CA ARG A 10 -4.70 -5.92 15.74
C ARG A 10 -3.57 -4.88 16.06
N PRO A 11 -2.29 -5.29 16.34
CA PRO A 11 -1.26 -4.58 17.13
C PRO A 11 -0.57 -3.39 16.44
N PHE A 12 -1.27 -2.78 15.49
CA PHE A 12 -0.84 -1.60 14.78
C PHE A 12 -1.61 -0.41 15.35
N ASP A 13 -0.88 0.66 15.66
CA ASP A 13 -1.47 1.93 16.06
C ASP A 13 -2.20 2.62 14.90
N TYR A 14 -1.96 2.21 13.66
CA TYR A 14 -2.66 2.70 12.47
C TYR A 14 -2.79 1.60 11.41
N VAL A 15 -3.97 1.49 10.79
CA VAL A 15 -4.20 0.64 9.61
C VAL A 15 -5.22 1.31 8.71
N GLU A 16 -4.84 1.52 7.45
CA GLU A 16 -5.73 1.88 6.36
C GLU A 16 -5.60 0.91 5.20
N ARG A 17 -6.69 0.73 4.47
CA ARG A 17 -6.74 -0.09 3.25
C ARG A 17 -7.42 0.71 2.14
N LEU A 18 -6.82 0.71 0.97
CA LEU A 18 -7.44 1.32 -0.20
C LEU A 18 -8.70 0.53 -0.57
N GLN A 19 -9.83 1.22 -0.69
CA GLN A 19 -11.06 0.67 -1.23
C GLN A 19 -11.23 1.07 -2.70
N ASP A 20 -11.85 0.19 -3.48
CA ASP A 20 -12.18 0.43 -4.89
C ASP A 20 -10.96 0.72 -5.79
N GLY A 21 -9.84 0.03 -5.52
CA GLY A 21 -8.69 0.04 -6.42
C GLY A 21 -8.96 -0.68 -7.76
N PRO A 22 -8.06 -0.58 -8.74
CA PRO A 22 -8.13 -1.38 -9.97
C PRO A 22 -8.25 -2.88 -9.70
N ASP A 23 -8.79 -3.65 -10.64
CA ASP A 23 -8.93 -5.10 -10.48
C ASP A 23 -7.58 -5.77 -10.20
N GLY A 24 -7.51 -6.55 -9.12
CA GLY A 24 -6.29 -7.22 -8.66
C GLY A 24 -5.31 -6.33 -7.88
N PHE A 25 -5.63 -5.04 -7.69
CA PHE A 25 -4.83 -4.12 -6.90
C PHE A 25 -5.32 -4.06 -5.46
N GLU A 26 -4.41 -4.30 -4.51
CA GLU A 26 -4.64 -4.10 -3.09
C GLU A 26 -3.59 -3.14 -2.53
N ALA A 27 -3.98 -2.28 -1.61
CA ALA A 27 -3.02 -1.47 -0.88
C ALA A 27 -3.40 -1.29 0.58
N ARG A 28 -2.38 -1.21 1.43
CA ARG A 28 -2.53 -0.94 2.86
C ARG A 28 -1.46 0.03 3.33
N ILE A 29 -1.79 0.82 4.34
CA ILE A 29 -0.84 1.66 5.07
C ILE A 29 -0.94 1.24 6.53
N VAL A 30 0.18 0.91 7.16
CA VAL A 30 0.22 0.48 8.55
C VAL A 30 1.25 1.27 9.35
N ARG A 31 0.96 1.52 10.63
CA ARG A 31 1.96 1.98 11.60
C ARG A 31 1.92 1.06 12.80
N ILE A 32 3.05 0.46 13.14
CA ILE A 32 3.15 -0.50 14.25
C ILE A 32 2.90 0.18 15.59
N ALA A 33 3.56 1.33 15.83
CA ALA A 33 3.41 2.10 17.06
C ALA A 33 3.59 3.60 16.80
N ALA A 34 3.02 4.44 17.67
CA ALA A 34 3.19 5.89 17.58
C ALA A 34 4.68 6.28 17.52
N GLY A 35 5.02 7.19 16.60
CA GLY A 35 6.39 7.65 16.37
C GLY A 35 7.25 6.75 15.48
N LEU A 36 6.75 5.59 15.06
CA LEU A 36 7.37 4.81 13.98
C LEU A 36 6.87 5.27 12.60
N PRO A 37 7.65 5.04 11.53
CA PRO A 37 7.19 5.31 10.17
C PRO A 37 5.93 4.50 9.81
N PHE A 38 5.17 5.05 8.87
CA PHE A 38 4.14 4.32 8.15
C PHE A 38 4.80 3.41 7.11
N ASP A 39 4.29 2.20 6.98
CA ASP A 39 4.63 1.25 5.91
C ASP A 39 3.44 1.18 4.95
N ALA A 40 3.62 1.72 3.75
CA ALA A 40 2.71 1.53 2.64
C ALA A 40 3.10 0.25 1.90
N THR A 41 2.13 -0.65 1.72
CA THR A 41 2.27 -1.85 0.90
C THR A 41 1.29 -1.77 -0.26
N VAL A 42 1.76 -2.06 -1.48
CA VAL A 42 0.92 -2.29 -2.67
C VAL A 42 1.12 -3.73 -3.12
N ILE A 43 0.02 -4.40 -3.46
CA ILE A 43 0.00 -5.73 -4.07
C ILE A 43 -0.74 -5.59 -5.40
N MET A 44 -0.14 -6.10 -6.49
CA MET A 44 -0.74 -6.06 -7.82
C MET A 44 -0.39 -7.31 -8.63
N PRO A 45 -1.12 -7.64 -9.71
CA PRO A 45 -0.76 -8.72 -10.61
C PRO A 45 0.61 -8.47 -11.24
N LEU A 46 1.41 -9.53 -11.47
CA LEU A 46 2.76 -9.38 -12.05
C LEU A 46 2.74 -8.69 -13.41
N GLU A 47 1.72 -8.93 -14.23
CA GLU A 47 1.53 -8.31 -15.54
C GLU A 47 1.20 -6.81 -15.48
N ALA A 48 0.75 -6.31 -14.33
CA ALA A 48 0.44 -4.91 -14.11
C ALA A 48 1.66 -4.11 -13.61
N VAL A 49 2.76 -4.80 -13.24
CA VAL A 49 3.99 -4.15 -12.77
C VAL A 49 4.69 -3.45 -13.94
N PRO A 50 4.92 -2.13 -13.87
CA PRO A 50 5.67 -1.41 -14.88
C PRO A 50 7.10 -1.93 -15.02
N ALA A 51 7.59 -2.05 -16.24
CA ALA A 51 8.89 -2.65 -16.54
C ALA A 51 10.11 -1.91 -15.94
N ASP A 52 9.94 -0.64 -15.55
CA ASP A 52 10.95 0.19 -14.88
C ASP A 52 10.97 0.02 -13.35
N THR A 53 10.11 -0.84 -12.80
CA THR A 53 9.97 -1.04 -11.35
C THR A 53 10.99 -2.04 -10.84
N ALA A 54 12.12 -1.55 -10.34
CA ALA A 54 13.20 -2.38 -9.83
C ALA A 54 12.90 -3.04 -8.46
N ASP A 55 12.02 -2.41 -7.67
CA ASP A 55 11.82 -2.76 -6.26
C ASP A 55 10.56 -3.63 -6.03
N ALA A 56 9.98 -4.20 -7.08
CA ALA A 56 8.84 -5.11 -6.97
C ALA A 56 9.29 -6.52 -6.59
N GLU A 57 8.78 -7.04 -5.48
CA GLU A 57 9.06 -8.40 -5.01
C GLU A 57 8.00 -9.38 -5.54
N PRO A 58 8.35 -10.37 -6.37
CA PRO A 58 7.38 -11.35 -6.86
C PRO A 58 6.98 -12.34 -5.76
N VAL A 59 5.68 -12.51 -5.55
CA VAL A 59 5.08 -13.46 -4.60
C VAL A 59 3.99 -14.25 -5.33
N GLY A 60 4.36 -15.42 -5.85
CA GLY A 60 3.45 -16.24 -6.64
C GLY A 60 3.11 -15.59 -7.98
N ASP A 61 1.83 -15.29 -8.18
CA ASP A 61 1.25 -14.59 -9.33
C ASP A 61 1.12 -13.07 -9.13
N HIS A 62 1.54 -12.55 -7.97
CA HIS A 62 1.47 -11.13 -7.63
C HIS A 62 2.87 -10.54 -7.44
N ALA A 63 2.94 -9.22 -7.44
CA ALA A 63 4.09 -8.45 -6.98
C ALA A 63 3.70 -7.61 -5.77
N VAL A 64 4.64 -7.48 -4.84
CA VAL A 64 4.50 -6.68 -3.63
C VAL A 64 5.52 -5.56 -3.64
N LEU A 65 5.08 -4.36 -3.33
CA LEU A 65 5.93 -3.18 -3.17
C LEU A 65 5.74 -2.59 -1.79
N HIS A 66 6.84 -2.12 -1.19
CA HIS A 66 6.86 -1.50 0.12
C HIS A 66 7.47 -0.11 0.06
N HIS A 67 6.91 0.81 0.84
CA HIS A 67 7.46 2.14 1.03
C HIS A 67 7.27 2.60 2.47
N ALA A 68 8.38 2.88 3.15
CA ALA A 68 8.37 3.41 4.51
C ALA A 68 8.56 4.93 4.50
N THR A 69 7.67 5.65 5.17
CA THR A 69 7.72 7.12 5.27
C THR A 69 7.24 7.59 6.66
N PRO A 70 7.84 8.66 7.23
CA PRO A 70 7.37 9.20 8.51
C PRO A 70 6.01 9.91 8.41
N ASP A 71 5.56 10.26 7.21
CA ASP A 71 4.36 11.07 6.98
C ASP A 71 3.24 10.26 6.32
N LEU A 72 2.02 10.39 6.86
CA LEU A 72 0.86 9.66 6.35
C LEU A 72 0.45 10.12 4.95
N ALA A 73 0.43 11.43 4.69
CA ALA A 73 0.01 11.94 3.39
C ALA A 73 0.99 11.48 2.29
N ALA A 74 2.29 11.43 2.58
CA ALA A 74 3.28 10.85 1.68
C ALA A 74 3.04 9.34 1.41
N ALA A 75 2.57 8.58 2.41
CA ALA A 75 2.23 7.16 2.24
C ALA A 75 1.00 6.99 1.33
N GLU A 76 -0.02 7.82 1.54
CA GLU A 76 -1.25 7.86 0.72
C GLU A 76 -0.93 8.25 -0.73
N ASP A 77 -0.18 9.34 -0.93
CA ASP A 77 0.23 9.81 -2.26
C ASP A 77 1.01 8.73 -3.01
N TRP A 78 1.89 8.01 -2.33
CA TRP A 78 2.66 6.91 -2.92
C TRP A 78 1.74 5.75 -3.36
N VAL A 79 0.79 5.34 -2.52
CA VAL A 79 -0.20 4.30 -2.88
C VAL A 79 -1.06 4.74 -4.07
N LEU A 80 -1.54 5.98 -4.05
CA LEU A 80 -2.38 6.52 -5.11
C LEU A 80 -1.61 6.67 -6.43
N ALA A 81 -0.33 6.99 -6.39
CA ALA A 81 0.51 7.03 -7.58
C ALA A 81 0.60 5.66 -8.27
N TRP A 82 0.62 4.57 -7.50
CA TRP A 82 0.58 3.21 -8.04
C TRP A 82 -0.80 2.80 -8.54
N ALA A 83 -1.86 3.14 -7.83
CA ALA A 83 -3.23 2.82 -8.25
C ALA A 83 -3.65 3.54 -9.55
N ASN A 84 -3.03 4.68 -9.88
CA ASN A 84 -3.31 5.47 -11.08
C ASN A 84 -2.35 5.21 -12.25
N ARG A 85 -1.42 4.26 -12.11
CA ARG A 85 -0.42 3.97 -13.13
C ARG A 85 -0.91 3.02 -14.22
#